data_AF-A0A8J6HM15-F1
#
_entry.id   AF-A0A8J6HM15-F1
#
_cell.length_a   1.000
_cell.length_b   1.000
_cell.length_c   1.000
_cell.angle_alpha   90.00
_cell.angle_beta   90.00
_cell.angle_gamma   90.00
#
_symmetry.space_group_name_H-M   'P 1'
#
loop_
_entity.id
_entity.type
_entity.pdbx_description
1 polymer ?
#
loop_
_entity_poly.entity_id
_entity_poly.type
_entity_poly.pdbx_seq_one_letter_code
_entity_poly.pdbx_strand_id
1 'polypeptide(L)'
;MMARFRCGNEERENKYWIEEEERMCRMCREERETIEHMWRGCGEMREREEKERGEILNEDGRKIGWMKEVWKRRERIEKERGGE
;
A
#
# COMPACT_ATOMS: atom_id res chain seq x y z
N MET A 1 10.97 6.17 -5.92
CA MET A 1 9.66 5.73 -5.40
C MET A 1 8.87 4.97 -6.46
N MET A 2 8.62 5.54 -7.65
CA MET A 2 7.91 4.87 -8.75
C MET A 2 8.50 3.52 -9.18
N ALA A 3 9.82 3.43 -9.37
CA ALA A 3 10.48 2.18 -9.75
C ALA A 3 10.23 1.04 -8.75
N ARG A 4 10.17 1.33 -7.44
CA ARG A 4 9.92 0.33 -6.39
C ARG A 4 8.50 -0.26 -6.47
N PHE A 5 7.50 0.57 -6.77
CA PHE A 5 6.14 0.09 -6.99
C PHE A 5 6.04 -0.73 -8.28
N ARG A 6 6.68 -0.29 -9.37
CA ARG A 6 6.70 -1.03 -10.64
C ARG A 6 7.40 -2.39 -10.52
N CYS A 7 8.42 -2.49 -9.66
CA CYS A 7 9.15 -3.72 -9.40
C CYS A 7 8.59 -4.54 -8.23
N GLY A 8 7.41 -4.20 -7.70
CA GLY A 8 6.77 -4.97 -6.62
C GLY A 8 7.47 -4.89 -5.25
N ASN A 9 8.49 -4.04 -5.06
CA ASN A 9 9.20 -3.88 -3.79
C ASN A 9 8.33 -3.30 -2.66
N GLU A 10 7.23 -2.64 -3.02
CA GLU A 10 6.30 -2.02 -2.09
C GLU A 10 5.23 -2.96 -1.57
N GLU A 11 5.15 -4.15 -2.13
CA GLU A 11 4.28 -5.25 -1.70
C GLU A 11 5.09 -6.16 -0.79
N ARG A 12 4.65 -6.37 0.45
CA ARG A 12 5.29 -7.37 1.30
C ARG A 12 5.02 -8.79 0.82
N GLU A 13 3.96 -8.99 0.05
CA GLU A 13 3.65 -10.30 -0.54
C GLU A 13 4.80 -10.85 -1.40
N ASN A 14 5.51 -9.98 -2.11
CA ASN A 14 6.65 -10.38 -2.96
C ASN A 14 7.94 -10.68 -2.18
N LYS A 15 7.94 -10.51 -0.84
CA LYS A 15 9.12 -10.73 0.00
C LYS A 15 9.14 -12.16 0.52
N TYR A 16 9.57 -13.10 -0.32
CA TYR A 16 9.58 -14.52 0.03
C TYR A 16 10.51 -14.89 1.19
N TRP A 17 11.39 -13.98 1.61
CA TRP A 17 12.34 -14.15 2.71
C TRP A 17 11.82 -13.70 4.10
N ILE A 18 10.59 -13.19 4.20
CA ILE A 18 9.94 -12.90 5.49
C ILE A 18 8.83 -13.90 5.77
N GLU A 19 8.47 -14.06 7.05
CA GLU A 19 7.40 -14.95 7.50
C GLU A 19 6.04 -14.56 6.91
N GLU A 20 5.14 -15.51 6.73
CA GLU A 20 3.82 -15.25 6.12
C GLU A 20 3.00 -14.22 6.89
N GLU A 21 3.06 -14.23 8.22
CA GLU A 21 2.38 -13.24 9.06
C GLU A 21 2.92 -11.82 8.81
N GLU A 22 4.22 -11.69 8.55
CA GLU A 22 4.81 -10.40 8.23
C GLU A 22 4.43 -9.88 6.83
N ARG A 23 3.90 -10.74 5.95
CA ARG A 23 3.43 -10.35 4.60
C ARG A 23 2.05 -9.67 4.61
N MET A 24 1.37 -9.67 5.77
CA MET A 24 0.10 -8.98 5.94
C MET A 24 0.25 -7.47 5.74
N CYS A 25 -0.85 -6.83 5.32
CA CYS A 25 -0.95 -5.39 5.11
C CYS A 25 -0.50 -4.63 6.35
N ARG A 26 0.51 -3.76 6.20
CA ARG A 26 1.03 -2.94 7.31
C ARG A 26 -0.04 -2.01 7.89
N MET A 27 -1.02 -1.65 7.08
CA MET A 27 -2.10 -0.73 7.47
C MET A 27 -3.22 -1.49 8.19
N CYS A 28 -4.02 -2.31 7.49
CA CYS A 28 -5.18 -2.97 8.10
C CYS A 28 -4.90 -4.34 8.76
N ARG A 29 -3.83 -5.05 8.37
CA ARG A 29 -3.52 -6.43 8.78
C ARG A 29 -4.59 -7.49 8.45
N GLU A 30 -5.55 -7.18 7.58
CA GLU A 30 -6.66 -8.10 7.23
C GLU A 30 -6.35 -9.01 6.03
N GLU A 31 -5.46 -8.57 5.12
CA GLU A 31 -5.09 -9.32 3.91
C GLU A 31 -3.60 -9.15 3.62
N ARG A 32 -3.04 -9.97 2.72
CA ARG A 32 -1.66 -9.85 2.21
C ARG A 32 -1.43 -8.46 1.59
N GLU A 33 -0.24 -7.89 1.83
CA GLU A 33 0.08 -6.56 1.35
C GLU A 33 0.41 -6.54 -0.14
N THR A 34 -0.63 -6.46 -0.98
CA THR A 34 -0.53 -6.27 -2.43
C THR A 34 -0.96 -4.86 -2.83
N ILE A 35 -0.54 -4.41 -4.01
CA ILE A 35 -0.98 -3.14 -4.60
C ILE A 35 -2.50 -3.16 -4.82
N GLU A 36 -3.05 -4.30 -5.26
CA GLU A 36 -4.49 -4.47 -5.46
C GLU A 36 -5.26 -4.29 -4.16
N HIS A 37 -4.80 -4.94 -3.08
CA HIS A 37 -5.38 -4.74 -1.76
C HIS A 37 -5.30 -3.27 -1.35
N MET A 38 -4.11 -2.65 -1.39
CA MET A 38 -3.95 -1.24 -0.99
C MET A 38 -4.79 -0.26 -1.81
N TRP A 39 -5.14 -0.60 -3.05
CA TRP A 39 -5.95 0.23 -3.93
C TRP A 39 -7.45 0.02 -3.76
N ARG A 40 -7.87 -1.25 -3.62
CA ARG A 40 -9.28 -1.64 -3.72
C ARG A 40 -9.86 -2.16 -2.42
N GLY A 41 -9.08 -2.90 -1.65
CA GLY A 41 -9.55 -3.67 -0.49
C GLY A 41 -9.18 -3.09 0.87
N CYS A 42 -8.14 -2.26 0.96
CA CYS A 42 -7.63 -1.80 2.25
C CYS A 42 -8.58 -0.78 2.87
N GLY A 43 -9.18 -1.12 4.01
CA GLY A 43 -10.05 -0.23 4.78
C GLY A 43 -9.40 1.11 5.12
N GLU A 44 -8.07 1.10 5.33
CA GLU A 44 -7.27 2.28 5.65
C GLU A 44 -7.04 3.24 4.47
N MET A 45 -7.38 2.82 3.24
CA MET A 45 -7.23 3.58 1.99
C MET A 45 -8.58 3.81 1.29
N ARG A 46 -9.71 3.41 1.90
CA ARG A 46 -11.04 3.34 1.27
C ARG A 46 -11.73 4.69 1.10
N GLU A 47 -11.14 5.80 1.56
CA GLU A 47 -11.73 7.15 1.43
C GLU A 47 -11.75 7.71 -0.01
N ARG A 48 -11.16 7.00 -0.98
CA ARG A 48 -11.08 7.45 -2.37
C ARG A 48 -12.33 7.09 -3.18
N GLU A 49 -12.90 8.07 -3.89
CA GLU A 49 -14.01 7.85 -4.83
C GLU A 49 -13.62 6.83 -5.92
N GLU A 50 -14.53 5.93 -6.29
CA GLU A 50 -14.32 4.89 -7.32
C GLU A 50 -13.83 5.45 -8.67
N LYS A 51 -14.15 6.72 -8.98
CA LYS A 51 -13.71 7.41 -10.20
C LYS A 51 -12.20 7.60 -10.31
N GLU A 52 -11.47 7.62 -9.18
CA GLU A 52 -10.01 7.69 -9.19
C GLU A 52 -9.33 6.31 -9.22
N ARG A 53 -10.12 5.21 -9.14
CA ARG A 53 -9.65 3.81 -9.19
C ARG A 53 -9.30 3.30 -10.59
N GLY A 54 -8.71 4.16 -11.43
CA GLY A 54 -8.10 3.74 -12.71
C GLY A 54 -6.92 2.78 -12.52
N GLU A 55 -6.27 2.38 -13.62
CA GLU A 55 -5.07 1.54 -13.56
C GLU A 55 -3.89 2.32 -12.94
N ILE A 56 -3.59 2.13 -11.65
CA ILE A 56 -2.26 1.66 -11.18
C ILE A 56 -1.00 2.21 -11.88
N LEU A 57 -0.61 1.55 -12.96
CA LEU A 57 0.79 1.54 -13.42
C LEU A 57 1.11 2.36 -14.70
N ASN A 58 0.10 2.89 -15.41
CA ASN A 58 0.21 3.90 -16.49
C ASN A 58 1.02 5.18 -16.10
N GLU A 59 1.59 5.90 -17.07
CA GLU A 59 2.68 6.88 -16.85
C GLU A 59 2.26 8.31 -16.47
N ASP A 60 0.97 8.57 -16.33
CA ASP A 60 0.32 9.88 -16.32
C ASP A 60 0.42 10.68 -15.00
N GLY A 61 1.42 10.40 -14.16
CA GLY A 61 1.81 11.24 -13.00
C GLY A 61 0.84 11.30 -11.82
N ARG A 62 -0.48 11.08 -12.04
CA ARG A 62 -1.55 11.02 -11.02
C ARG A 62 -1.27 10.00 -9.92
N LYS A 63 -0.38 9.04 -10.16
CA LYS A 63 -0.03 7.96 -9.22
C LYS A 63 1.04 8.32 -8.21
N ILE A 64 1.82 9.40 -8.43
CA ILE A 64 2.80 9.85 -7.43
C ILE A 64 2.07 10.28 -6.15
N GLY A 65 0.89 10.90 -6.29
CA GLY A 65 0.06 11.30 -5.15
C GLY A 65 -0.33 10.11 -4.28
N TRP A 66 -0.93 9.08 -4.90
CA TRP A 66 -1.34 7.88 -4.19
C TRP A 66 -0.16 7.12 -3.53
N MET A 67 0.97 6.97 -4.22
CA MET A 67 2.14 6.31 -3.63
C MET A 67 2.67 7.04 -2.38
N LYS A 68 2.66 8.38 -2.41
CA LYS A 68 3.00 9.20 -1.25
C LYS A 68 1.98 9.03 -0.12
N GLU A 69 0.71 8.90 -0.45
CA GLU A 69 -0.38 8.69 0.51
C GLU A 69 -0.23 7.34 1.24
N VAL A 70 0.00 6.25 0.51
CA VAL A 70 0.29 4.93 1.09
C VAL A 70 1.44 5.01 2.08
N TRP A 71 2.52 5.70 1.71
CA TRP A 71 3.68 5.91 2.60
C TRP A 71 3.30 6.69 3.87
N LYS A 72 2.59 7.81 3.73
CA LYS A 72 2.14 8.61 4.86
C LYS A 72 1.19 7.84 5.78
N ARG A 73 0.29 7.03 5.22
CA ARG A 73 -0.67 6.26 6.01
C ARG A 73 0.02 5.16 6.80
N ARG A 74 0.97 4.44 6.17
CA ARG A 74 1.86 3.48 6.86
C ARG A 74 2.59 4.13 8.02
N GLU A 75 3.26 5.26 7.78
CA GLU A 75 4.00 5.98 8.82
C GLU A 75 3.09 6.44 9.97
N ARG A 76 1.89 6.94 9.66
CA ARG A 76 0.92 7.35 10.68
C ARG A 76 0.48 6.17 11.55
N ILE A 77 0.11 5.06 10.93
CA ILE A 77 -0.34 3.85 11.64
C ILE A 77 0.80 3.24 12.46
N GLU A 78 2.03 3.24 11.93
CA GLU A 78 3.21 2.79 12.68
C GLU A 78 3.45 3.67 13.91
N LYS A 79 3.30 5.00 13.81
CA LYS A 79 3.38 5.92 14.96
C LYS A 79 2.24 5.73 15.96
N GLU A 80 1.01 5.52 15.49
CA GLU A 80 -0.16 5.24 16.34
C GLU A 80 0.00 3.92 17.11
N ARG A 81 0.63 2.91 16.50
CA ARG A 81 0.86 1.59 17.12
C ARG A 81 2.14 1.51 17.94
N GLY A 82 3.17 2.28 17.59
CA GLY A 82 4.47 2.30 18.24
C GLY A 82 4.63 3.41 19.29
N GLY A 83 3.54 4.10 19.63
CA GLY A 83 3.50 5.02 20.77
C GLY A 83 3.33 4.26 22.09
N GLU A 84 4.41 3.60 22.53
CA GLU A 84 4.64 3.17 23.91
C GLU A 84 5.91 3.85 24.46
#